data_AF-A0A9Q4H8R8-F1
#
_entry.id   AF-A0A9Q4H8R8-F1
#
_cell.length_a   1.000
_cell.length_b   1.000
_cell.length_c   1.000
_cell.angle_alpha   90.00
_cell.angle_beta   90.00
_cell.angle_gamma   90.00
#
_symmetry.space_group_name_H-M   'P 1'
#
loop_
_entity.id
_entity.type
_entity.pdbx_description
1 polymer ?
#
loop_
_entity_poly.entity_id
_entity_poly.type
_entity_poly.pdbx_seq_one_letter_code
_entity_poly.pdbx_strand_id
1 'polypeptide(L)' 'LSNTLLISEAEALGLRTASEVFADRRYEDDGQLVSRQESDATITNTDEALQQVLKMVTENKVVSKNGKEIDLQADTIC' A
#
# COMPACT_ATOMS: atom_id res chain seq x y z
N LEU A 1 2.07 3.97 5.63
CA LEU A 1 2.93 3.80 4.42
C LEU A 1 3.93 2.69 4.68
N SER A 2 3.56 1.47 4.31
CA SER A 2 4.46 0.32 4.30
C SER A 2 5.74 0.61 3.51
N ASN A 3 6.86 -0.01 3.90
CA ASN A 3 8.14 0.02 3.20
C ASN A 3 8.78 1.42 3.03
N THR A 4 8.53 2.33 3.97
CA THR A 4 9.13 3.67 3.93
C THR A 4 10.24 3.84 4.96
N LEU A 5 11.10 4.85 4.75
CA LEU A 5 12.15 5.24 5.68
C LEU A 5 11.62 5.55 7.09
N LEU A 6 10.36 5.99 7.21
CA LEU A 6 9.73 6.25 8.50
C LEU A 6 9.64 5.00 9.39
N ILE A 7 9.35 3.83 8.78
CA ILE A 7 9.27 2.57 9.52
C ILE A 7 10.66 2.17 10.03
N SER A 8 11.66 2.15 9.13
CA SER A 8 13.01 1.74 9.49
C SER A 8 13.68 2.66 10.52
N GLU A 9 13.48 3.98 10.41
CA GLU A 9 14.04 4.93 11.38
C GLU A 9 13.33 4.83 12.74
N ALA A 10 12.01 4.66 12.77
CA ALA A 10 11.27 4.47 14.02
C ALA A 10 11.68 3.17 14.72
N GLU A 11 11.88 2.08 13.97
CA GLU A 11 12.40 0.81 14.49
C GLU A 11 13.82 0.95 15.02
N ALA A 12 14.69 1.70 14.33
CA ALA A 12 16.06 1.97 14.80
C ALA A 12 16.09 2.76 16.12
N LEU A 13 15.07 3.58 16.38
CA LEU A 13 14.86 4.28 17.65
C LEU A 13 14.17 3.41 18.72
N GLY A 14 13.83 2.16 18.42
CA GLY A 14 13.14 1.23 19.32
C GLY A 14 11.65 1.52 19.51
N LEU A 15 11.05 2.30 18.61
CA LEU A 15 9.62 2.55 18.62
C LEU A 15 8.86 1.36 18.04
N ARG A 16 7.66 1.11 18.56
CA ARG A 16 6.74 0.15 17.94
C ARG A 16 6.13 0.78 16.69
N THR A 17 6.23 0.07 15.57
CA THR A 17 5.75 0.47 14.25
C THR A 17 4.58 -0.40 13.81
N ALA A 18 3.80 0.12 12.87
CA ALA A 18 2.80 -0.63 12.12
C ALA A 18 2.78 -0.10 10.68
N SER A 19 2.93 -1.00 9.72
CA SER A 19 2.89 -0.69 8.30
C SER A 19 1.44 -0.55 7.83
N GLU A 20 1.05 0.69 7.55
CA GLU A 20 -0.27 1.02 7.00
C GLU A 20 -0.27 0.96 5.46
N VAL A 21 -1.28 0.27 4.92
CA VAL A 21 -1.61 0.18 3.49
C VAL A 21 -3.00 0.77 3.22
N PHE A 22 -3.33 1.03 1.95
CA PHE A 22 -4.54 1.77 1.57
C PHE A 22 -5.42 0.94 0.64
N ALA A 23 -6.67 0.73 1.02
CA ALA A 23 -7.61 -0.07 0.23
C ALA A 23 -7.97 0.60 -1.12
N ASP A 24 -8.07 1.93 -1.10
CA ASP A 24 -8.65 2.73 -2.19
C ASP A 24 -7.62 3.54 -2.98
N ARG A 25 -6.32 3.39 -2.71
CA ARG A 25 -5.26 4.11 -3.42
C ARG A 25 -4.53 3.19 -4.38
N ARG A 26 -4.19 3.73 -5.56
CA ARG A 26 -3.29 3.05 -6.50
C ARG A 26 -1.84 3.19 -6.08
N TYR A 27 -1.04 2.19 -6.45
CA TYR A 27 0.38 2.12 -6.18
C TYR A 27 1.19 2.29 -7.47
N GLU A 28 2.33 2.99 -7.38
CA GLU A 28 3.37 3.04 -8.40
C GLU A 28 4.24 1.78 -8.33
N ASP A 29 5.06 1.51 -9.35
CA ASP A 29 5.91 0.31 -9.42
C ASP A 29 7.00 0.21 -8.33
N ASP A 30 7.26 1.32 -7.64
CA ASP A 30 8.19 1.43 -6.52
C ASP A 30 7.51 1.27 -5.14
N GLY A 31 6.19 1.01 -5.13
CA GLY A 31 5.39 0.83 -3.92
C GLY A 31 4.91 2.13 -3.27
N GLN A 32 5.21 3.30 -3.85
CA GLN A 32 4.62 4.56 -3.41
C GLN A 32 3.16 4.67 -3.89
N LEU A 33 2.39 5.54 -3.24
CA LEU A 33 1.04 5.83 -3.70
C LEU A 33 1.09 6.76 -4.91
N VAL A 34 0.23 6.49 -5.89
CA VAL A 34 0.02 7.38 -7.05
C VAL A 34 -0.38 8.77 -6.56
N SER A 35 0.22 9.81 -7.13
CA SER A 35 -0.06 11.20 -6.78
C SER A 35 -1.56 11.50 -6.88
N ARG A 36 -2.14 12.18 -5.88
CA ARG A 36 -3.56 12.56 -5.88
C ARG A 36 -3.95 13.51 -7.03
N GLN A 37 -2.98 14.09 -7.72
CA GLN A 37 -3.24 14.93 -8.90
C GLN A 37 -3.57 14.10 -10.14
N GLU A 38 -3.22 12.81 -10.14
CA GLU A 38 -3.56 11.90 -11.23
C GLU A 38 -5.03 11.48 -11.15
N SER A 39 -5.70 11.47 -12.31
CA SER A 39 -7.13 11.16 -12.39
C SER A 39 -7.49 9.75 -11.95
N ASP A 40 -6.53 8.81 -11.99
CA ASP A 40 -6.70 7.41 -11.60
C ASP A 40 -6.16 7.10 -10.20
N ALA A 41 -5.72 8.09 -9.43
CA ALA A 41 -5.02 7.88 -8.14
C ALA A 41 -5.86 7.19 -7.06
N THR A 42 -7.18 7.19 -7.21
CA THR A 42 -8.15 6.61 -6.27
C THR A 42 -9.00 5.56 -6.98
N ILE A 43 -9.13 4.41 -6.35
CA ILE A 43 -10.01 3.31 -6.74
C ILE A 43 -11.41 3.66 -6.24
N THR A 44 -12.33 3.92 -7.16
CA THR A 44 -13.74 4.24 -6.84
C THR A 44 -14.66 3.02 -6.96
N ASN A 45 -14.18 1.94 -7.58
CA ASN A 45 -14.91 0.69 -7.69
C ASN A 45 -14.68 -0.15 -6.42
N THR A 46 -15.76 -0.47 -5.71
CA THR A 46 -15.71 -1.22 -4.45
C THR A 46 -15.16 -2.63 -4.61
N ASP A 47 -15.49 -3.32 -5.71
CA ASP A 47 -14.99 -4.68 -5.96
C ASP A 47 -13.48 -4.66 -6.20
N GLU A 48 -12.97 -3.66 -6.92
CA GLU A 48 -11.54 -3.48 -7.14
C GLU A 48 -10.78 -3.24 -5.82
N ALA A 49 -11.30 -2.34 -4.96
CA ALA A 49 -10.70 -2.09 -3.65
C ALA A 49 -10.73 -3.35 -2.76
N LEU A 50 -11.80 -4.15 -2.82
CA LEU A 50 -11.91 -5.40 -2.08
C LEU A 50 -10.88 -6.43 -2.56
N GLN A 51 -10.68 -6.57 -3.87
CA GLN A 51 -9.64 -7.48 -4.41
C GLN A 51 -8.24 -7.05 -3.98
N GLN A 52 -7.97 -5.74 -3.98
CA GLN A 52 -6.70 -5.20 -3.49
C GLN A 52 -6.48 -5.53 -2.01
N VAL A 53 -7.48 -5.29 -1.16
CA VAL A 53 -7.41 -5.61 0.28
C VAL A 53 -7.20 -7.10 0.51
N LEU A 54 -7.93 -7.96 -0.22
CA LEU A 54 -7.75 -9.42 -0.11
C LEU A 54 -6.29 -9.80 -0.39
N LYS A 55 -5.71 -9.29 -1.48
CA LYS A 55 -4.31 -9.56 -1.82
C LYS A 55 -3.32 -9.05 -0.77
N MET A 56 -3.57 -7.87 -0.21
CA MET A 56 -2.73 -7.33 0.87
C MET A 56 -2.74 -8.24 2.10
N VAL A 57 -3.91 -8.72 2.50
CA VAL A 57 -4.08 -9.52 3.73
C VAL A 57 -3.64 -10.98 3.54
N THR A 58 -3.91 -11.59 2.38
CA THR A 58 -3.63 -13.00 2.16
C THR A 58 -2.25 -13.27 1.59
N GLU A 59 -1.69 -12.32 0.85
CA GLU A 59 -0.45 -12.50 0.09
C GLU A 59 0.63 -11.47 0.43
N ASN A 60 0.35 -10.46 1.27
CA ASN A 60 1.28 -9.35 1.55
C ASN A 60 1.75 -8.64 0.27
N LYS A 61 0.82 -8.44 -0.68
CA LYS A 61 1.11 -7.87 -1.99
C LYS A 61 0.06 -6.86 -2.45
N VAL A 62 0.48 -5.97 -3.34
CA VAL A 62 -0.41 -5.11 -4.13
C VAL A 62 -0.02 -5.16 -5.61
N VAL A 63 -0.95 -4.79 -6.49
CA VAL A 63 -0.70 -4.62 -7.92
C VAL A 63 -0.59 -3.14 -8.24
N SER A 64 0.50 -2.72 -8.86
CA SER A 64 0.71 -1.33 -9.28
C SER A 64 -0.25 -0.93 -10.39
N LYS A 65 -0.34 0.38 -10.68
CA LYS A 65 -1.10 0.90 -11.83
C LYS A 65 -0.62 0.35 -13.19
N ASN A 66 0.60 -0.18 -13.25
CA ASN A 66 1.18 -0.80 -14.45
C ASN A 66 1.08 -2.33 -14.45
N GLY A 67 0.41 -2.93 -13.46
CA GLY A 67 0.20 -4.39 -13.37
C GLY A 67 1.34 -5.16 -12.69
N LYS A 68 2.34 -4.47 -12.11
CA LYS A 68 3.45 -5.12 -11.40
C LYS A 68 3.02 -5.53 -9.99
N GLU A 69 3.37 -6.74 -9.57
CA GLU A 69 3.21 -7.14 -8.16
C GLU A 69 4.32 -6.54 -7.30
N ILE A 70 3.93 -6.01 -6.14
CA ILE A 70 4.82 -5.38 -5.17
C ILE A 70 4.57 -6.01 -3.81
N ASP A 71 5.64 -6.51 -3.20
CA ASP A 71 5.61 -7.01 -1.82
C ASP A 71 5.49 -5.83 -0.84
N LEU A 72 4.62 -5.97 0.16
CA LEU A 72 4.41 -4.98 1.21
C LEU A 72 4.05 -5.65 2.54
N GLN A 73 4.16 -4.91 3.64
CA GLN A 73 3.65 -5.35 4.93
C GLN A 73 2.36 -4.59 5.26
N ALA A 74 1.28 -5.34 5.54
CA ALA A 74 -0.04 -4.78 5.83
C ALA A 74 -0.44 -5.05 7.29
N ASP A 75 0.11 -4.27 8.24
CA ASP A 75 -0.27 -4.38 9.65
C ASP A 75 -1.61 -3.67 9.93
N THR A 76 -1.92 -2.62 9.15
CA THR A 76 -3.19 -1.88 9.22
C THR A 76 -3.66 -1.48 7.82
N ILE A 77 -4.97 -1.35 7.64
CA ILE A 77 -5.59 -0.91 6.38
C ILE A 77 -6.37 0.37 6.64
N CYS A 78 -6.08 1.39 5.82
CA CYS A 78 -6.79 2.65 5.73
C CYS A 78 -7.82 2.60 4.58
#